data_AF-A0A9P1FYQ1-F1
#
_entry.id   AF-A0A9P1FYQ1-F1
#
_cell.length_a   1.000
_cell.length_b   1.000
_cell.length_c   1.000
_cell.angle_alpha   90.00
_cell.angle_beta   90.00
_cell.angle_gamma   90.00
#
_symmetry.space_group_name_H-M   'P 1'
#
loop_
_entity.id
_entity.type
_entity.pdbx_description
1 polymer ?
#
loop_
_entity_poly.entity_id
_entity_poly.type
_entity_poly.pdbx_seq_one_letter_code
_entity_poly.pdbx_strand_id
1 'polypeptide(L)'
;QEYLVRTASNQKHALRRKMQDDILVSWRYQCERARSTELEGRNSVLVGRVTDLENKMVSTQEDLEEAARQWEEQRSALEADRDEYKRLYEKFLAAHERAMAELEDTQGTAEDQAKRLQVLSVEKNRLTDKVEELEDDKKRMSKQLSELRDEVAKLKAELRRLSGQLRDGEVALLLARTNVKRLLAEARGLEDIALDEDGPGRPSLRRLLRESSQREAELLDRLQAVQAVADARRLRLLELEGPGNEPDAEKEPGLEPSSQIGILPAERRLRQHLERERDELLAFTRDLDTELVKVKEECYYTVQAIKKKAAEDLEDFKNTELAKAKADFKREVEEVQRQRDMLRKEVEVGDALGPHLPTLNPLSIQDASKVCGCCRRAIVFEGAIKVPPPPVYPP
;
A
#
# COMPACT_ATOMS: atom_id res chain seq x y z
N GLN A 1 -52.54 -87.08 121.98
CA GLN A 1 -51.38 -86.17 121.89
C GLN A 1 -50.51 -86.43 120.65
N GLU A 2 -50.21 -87.67 120.31
CA GLU A 2 -49.36 -88.04 119.16
C GLU A 2 -49.87 -87.53 117.78
N TYR A 3 -51.19 -87.54 117.56
CA TYR A 3 -51.82 -86.99 116.36
C TYR A 3 -51.54 -85.49 116.16
N LEU A 4 -51.61 -84.69 117.23
CA LEU A 4 -51.35 -83.25 117.21
C LEU A 4 -49.89 -82.92 116.91
N VAL A 5 -48.96 -83.76 117.38
CA VAL A 5 -47.52 -83.61 117.09
C VAL A 5 -47.24 -83.93 115.62
N ARG A 6 -47.87 -84.97 115.06
CA ARG A 6 -47.75 -85.29 113.62
C ARG A 6 -48.35 -84.21 112.73
N THR A 7 -49.53 -83.67 113.05
CA THR A 7 -50.12 -82.57 112.25
C THR A 7 -49.30 -81.29 112.34
N ALA A 8 -48.79 -80.92 113.52
CA ALA A 8 -47.89 -79.77 113.66
C ALA A 8 -46.56 -79.95 112.90
N SER A 9 -45.98 -81.15 112.92
CA SER A 9 -44.77 -81.48 112.15
C SER A 9 -45.03 -81.42 110.64
N ASN A 10 -46.14 -81.99 110.17
CA ASN A 10 -46.55 -81.94 108.76
C ASN A 10 -46.83 -80.50 108.30
N GLN A 11 -47.49 -79.68 109.12
CA GLN A 11 -47.70 -78.25 108.85
C GLN A 11 -46.37 -77.49 108.78
N LYS A 12 -45.45 -77.72 109.72
CA LYS A 12 -44.11 -77.11 109.70
C LYS A 12 -43.31 -77.54 108.47
N HIS A 13 -43.45 -78.78 108.02
CA HIS A 13 -42.80 -79.26 106.81
C HIS A 13 -43.41 -78.68 105.54
N ALA A 14 -44.74 -78.58 105.46
CA ALA A 14 -45.46 -77.93 104.36
C ALA A 14 -45.12 -76.45 104.25
N LEU A 15 -45.08 -75.72 105.38
CA LEU A 15 -44.66 -74.32 105.43
C LEU A 15 -43.21 -74.15 104.98
N ARG A 16 -42.29 -75.06 105.38
CA ARG A 16 -40.90 -75.03 104.90
C ARG A 16 -40.78 -75.27 103.40
N ARG A 17 -41.52 -76.22 102.83
CA ARG A 17 -41.55 -76.45 101.37
C ARG A 17 -42.11 -75.23 100.64
N LYS A 18 -43.24 -74.69 101.10
CA LYS A 18 -43.82 -73.47 100.54
C LYS A 18 -42.83 -72.30 100.56
N MET A 19 -42.13 -72.10 101.68
CA MET A 19 -41.11 -71.06 101.77
C MET A 19 -39.92 -71.31 100.81
N GLN A 20 -39.50 -72.56 100.62
CA GLN A 20 -38.48 -72.92 99.63
C GLN A 20 -38.95 -72.64 98.20
N ASP A 21 -40.21 -73.00 97.88
CA ASP A 21 -40.82 -72.72 96.59
C ASP A 21 -40.94 -71.20 96.35
N ASP A 22 -41.40 -70.44 97.34
CA ASP A 22 -41.52 -68.98 97.29
C ASP A 22 -40.14 -68.32 97.07
N ILE A 23 -39.08 -68.82 97.73
CA ILE A 23 -37.69 -68.36 97.50
C ILE A 23 -37.24 -68.67 96.08
N LEU A 24 -37.50 -69.87 95.56
CA LEU A 24 -37.12 -70.25 94.20
C LEU A 24 -37.87 -69.43 93.15
N VAL A 25 -39.16 -69.17 93.35
CA VAL A 25 -39.98 -68.31 92.47
C VAL A 25 -39.46 -66.87 92.52
N SER A 26 -39.18 -66.33 93.69
CA SER A 26 -38.63 -64.98 93.85
C SER A 26 -37.26 -64.85 93.18
N TRP A 27 -36.37 -65.82 93.40
CA TRP A 27 -35.04 -65.84 92.78
C TRP A 27 -35.13 -65.96 91.26
N ARG A 28 -35.97 -66.85 90.74
CA ARG A 28 -36.21 -66.98 89.30
C ARG A 28 -36.75 -65.69 88.69
N TYR A 29 -37.74 -65.06 89.35
CA TYR A 29 -38.29 -63.78 88.92
C TYR A 29 -37.22 -62.68 88.88
N GLN A 30 -36.36 -62.60 89.90
CA GLN A 30 -35.25 -61.64 89.94
C GLN A 30 -34.25 -61.89 88.80
N CYS A 31 -33.88 -63.14 88.53
CA CYS A 31 -33.01 -63.51 87.41
C CYS A 31 -33.63 -63.16 86.05
N GLU A 32 -34.92 -63.47 85.84
CA GLU A 32 -35.65 -63.15 84.61
C GLU A 32 -35.78 -61.63 84.43
N ARG A 33 -36.09 -60.88 85.49
CA ARG A 33 -36.15 -59.42 85.48
C ARG A 33 -34.78 -58.80 85.16
N ALA A 34 -33.71 -59.25 85.81
CA ALA A 34 -32.36 -58.77 85.55
C ALA A 34 -31.97 -59.00 84.08
N ARG A 35 -32.27 -60.19 83.54
CA ARG A 35 -32.06 -60.51 82.13
C ARG A 35 -32.90 -59.61 81.20
N SER A 36 -34.15 -59.33 81.53
CA SER A 36 -35.00 -58.39 80.76
C SER A 36 -34.37 -57.00 80.72
N THR A 37 -33.96 -56.47 81.88
CA THR A 37 -33.34 -55.14 81.95
C THR A 37 -32.00 -55.06 81.20
N GLU A 38 -31.21 -56.13 81.21
CA GLU A 38 -29.97 -56.22 80.45
C GLU A 38 -30.24 -56.22 78.93
N LEU A 39 -31.24 -56.98 78.48
CA LEU A 39 -31.66 -57.02 77.08
C LEU A 39 -32.25 -55.68 76.63
N GLU A 40 -33.04 -55.02 77.47
CA GLU A 40 -33.57 -53.67 77.22
C GLU A 40 -32.43 -52.65 77.07
N GLY A 41 -31.42 -52.71 77.95
CA GLY A 41 -30.23 -51.86 77.85
C GLY A 41 -29.45 -52.08 76.56
N ARG A 42 -29.21 -53.35 76.19
CA ARG A 42 -28.56 -53.69 74.91
C ARG A 42 -29.39 -53.24 73.70
N ASN A 43 -30.71 -53.43 73.74
CA ASN A 43 -31.59 -53.01 72.67
C ASN A 43 -31.57 -51.48 72.52
N SER A 44 -31.59 -50.72 73.63
CA SER A 44 -31.46 -49.26 73.60
C SER A 44 -30.16 -48.80 72.96
N VAL A 45 -29.02 -49.44 73.26
CA VAL A 45 -27.73 -49.13 72.63
C VAL A 45 -27.72 -49.47 71.14
N LEU A 46 -28.30 -50.60 70.75
CA LEU A 46 -28.40 -51.00 69.34
C LEU A 46 -29.30 -50.04 68.54
N VAL A 47 -30.45 -49.66 69.09
CA VAL A 47 -31.35 -48.67 68.49
C VAL A 47 -30.63 -47.34 68.32
N GLY A 48 -29.95 -46.83 69.36
CA GLY A 48 -29.18 -45.60 69.25
C GLY A 48 -28.10 -45.67 68.17
N ARG A 49 -27.38 -46.79 68.07
CA ARG A 49 -26.38 -47.00 67.01
C ARG A 49 -27.00 -47.06 65.61
N VAL A 50 -28.17 -47.68 65.45
CA VAL A 50 -28.88 -47.71 64.16
C VAL A 50 -29.27 -46.29 63.77
N THR A 51 -29.85 -45.51 64.68
CA THR A 51 -30.22 -44.11 64.42
C THR A 51 -29.00 -43.25 64.05
N ASP A 52 -27.86 -43.45 64.74
CA ASP A 52 -26.61 -42.74 64.40
C ASP A 52 -26.09 -43.12 63.01
N LEU A 53 -26.18 -44.38 62.62
CA LEU A 53 -25.77 -44.84 61.29
C LEU A 53 -26.72 -44.33 60.20
N GLU A 54 -28.02 -44.31 60.46
CA GLU A 54 -29.04 -43.74 59.56
C GLU A 54 -28.78 -42.24 59.35
N ASN A 55 -28.55 -41.47 60.41
CA ASN A 55 -28.23 -40.05 60.33
C ASN A 55 -26.92 -39.80 59.55
N LYS A 56 -25.89 -40.62 59.80
CA LYS A 56 -24.63 -40.53 59.04
C LYS A 56 -24.83 -40.86 57.56
N MET A 57 -25.61 -41.88 57.26
CA MET A 57 -25.92 -42.26 55.88
C MET A 57 -26.64 -41.10 55.16
N VAL A 58 -27.65 -40.49 55.79
CA VAL A 58 -28.36 -39.33 55.24
C VAL A 58 -27.41 -38.15 55.00
N SER A 59 -26.59 -37.79 55.99
CA SER A 59 -25.61 -36.70 55.84
C SER A 59 -24.61 -36.98 54.71
N THR A 60 -24.08 -38.20 54.60
CA THR A 60 -23.17 -38.54 53.50
C THR A 60 -23.87 -38.55 52.14
N GLN A 61 -25.17 -38.85 52.10
CA GLN A 61 -25.95 -38.78 50.87
C GLN A 61 -26.16 -37.33 50.44
N GLU A 62 -26.49 -36.44 51.38
CA GLU A 62 -26.61 -35.00 51.12
C GLU A 62 -25.29 -34.42 50.59
N ASP A 63 -24.14 -34.76 51.21
CA ASP A 63 -22.82 -34.33 50.75
C ASP A 63 -22.51 -34.81 49.32
N LEU A 64 -22.87 -36.06 48.99
CA LEU A 64 -22.67 -36.60 47.64
C LEU A 64 -23.58 -35.93 46.61
N GLU A 65 -24.83 -35.62 46.98
CA GLU A 65 -25.77 -34.90 46.11
C GLU A 65 -25.30 -33.45 45.87
N GLU A 66 -24.78 -32.77 46.89
CA GLU A 66 -24.19 -31.43 46.75
C GLU A 66 -22.94 -31.45 45.89
N ALA A 67 -22.03 -32.41 46.10
CA ALA A 67 -20.85 -32.58 45.26
C ALA A 67 -21.23 -32.86 43.80
N ALA A 68 -22.28 -33.65 43.56
CA ALA A 68 -22.79 -33.90 42.21
C ALA A 68 -23.36 -32.63 41.57
N ARG A 69 -24.10 -31.80 42.31
CA ARG A 69 -24.60 -30.50 41.82
C ARG A 69 -23.44 -29.56 41.46
N GLN A 70 -22.44 -29.43 42.34
CA GLN A 70 -21.26 -28.61 42.08
C GLN A 70 -20.48 -29.07 40.84
N TRP A 71 -20.32 -30.38 40.66
CA TRP A 71 -19.69 -30.94 39.47
C TRP A 71 -20.46 -30.62 38.19
N GLU A 72 -21.79 -30.70 38.23
CA GLU A 72 -22.63 -30.38 37.09
C GLU A 72 -22.57 -28.90 36.72
N GLU A 73 -22.57 -28.00 37.72
CA GLU A 73 -22.38 -26.56 37.52
C GLU A 73 -21.02 -26.25 36.90
N GLN A 74 -19.93 -26.83 37.43
CA GLN A 74 -18.58 -26.65 36.88
C GLN A 74 -18.47 -27.20 35.46
N ARG A 75 -19.05 -28.37 35.20
CA ARG A 75 -19.08 -28.96 33.86
C ARG A 75 -19.82 -28.06 32.87
N SER A 76 -21.00 -27.54 33.27
CA SER A 76 -21.78 -26.62 32.43
C SER A 76 -21.03 -25.31 32.16
N ALA A 77 -20.34 -24.76 33.16
CA ALA A 77 -19.50 -23.56 32.99
C ALA A 77 -18.35 -23.80 32.00
N LEU A 78 -17.63 -24.92 32.12
CA LEU A 78 -16.55 -25.28 31.20
C LEU A 78 -17.06 -25.55 29.77
N GLU A 79 -18.25 -26.12 29.62
CA GLU A 79 -18.89 -26.29 28.31
C GLU A 79 -19.25 -24.94 27.67
N ALA A 80 -19.74 -23.98 28.47
CA ALA A 80 -20.02 -22.63 28.01
C ALA A 80 -18.75 -21.89 27.58
N ASP A 81 -17.68 -21.96 28.38
CA ASP A 81 -16.38 -21.37 28.06
C ASP A 81 -15.80 -21.97 26.78
N ARG A 82 -15.84 -23.31 26.63
CA ARG A 82 -15.40 -24.00 25.41
C ARG A 82 -16.14 -23.47 24.18
N ASP A 83 -17.45 -23.31 24.27
CA ASP A 83 -18.28 -22.83 23.17
C ASP A 83 -18.03 -21.35 22.87
N GLU A 84 -17.72 -20.53 23.89
CA GLU A 84 -17.27 -19.15 23.70
C GLU A 84 -15.93 -19.07 22.97
N TYR A 85 -14.93 -19.84 23.40
CA TYR A 85 -13.63 -19.92 22.72
C TYR A 85 -13.77 -20.41 21.27
N LYS A 86 -14.65 -21.39 21.02
CA LYS A 86 -14.93 -21.86 19.66
C LYS A 86 -15.49 -20.74 18.79
N ARG A 87 -16.47 -19.96 19.28
CA ARG A 87 -17.03 -18.81 18.55
C ARG A 87 -15.98 -17.72 18.30
N LEU A 88 -15.11 -17.44 19.28
CA LEU A 88 -14.02 -16.49 19.12
C LEU A 88 -13.01 -16.94 18.06
N TYR A 89 -12.66 -18.22 18.05
CA TYR A 89 -11.78 -18.81 17.06
C TYR A 89 -12.37 -18.76 15.64
N GLU A 90 -13.65 -19.09 15.49
CA GLU A 90 -14.37 -18.98 14.21
C GLU A 90 -14.41 -17.52 13.72
N LYS A 91 -14.63 -16.55 14.60
CA LYS A 91 -14.55 -15.12 14.27
C LYS A 91 -13.14 -14.70 13.81
N PHE A 92 -12.11 -15.20 14.49
CA PHE A 92 -10.72 -14.92 14.13
C PHE A 92 -10.37 -15.50 12.76
N LEU A 93 -10.76 -16.75 12.48
CA LEU A 93 -10.58 -17.36 11.16
C LEU A 93 -11.29 -16.56 10.07
N ALA A 94 -12.55 -16.18 10.27
CA ALA A 94 -13.29 -15.38 9.31
C ALA A 94 -12.71 -13.96 9.11
N ALA A 95 -12.06 -13.38 10.13
CA ALA A 95 -11.34 -12.12 9.99
C ALA A 95 -10.03 -12.30 9.22
N HIS A 96 -9.30 -13.38 9.47
CA HIS A 96 -8.08 -13.73 8.77
C HIS A 96 -8.35 -14.00 7.28
N GLU A 97 -9.39 -14.77 6.95
CA GLU A 97 -9.79 -15.03 5.56
C GLU A 97 -10.14 -13.74 4.81
N ARG A 98 -10.86 -12.82 5.46
CA ARG A 98 -11.15 -11.49 4.88
C ARG A 98 -9.88 -10.67 4.65
N ALA A 99 -8.97 -10.64 5.63
CA ALA A 99 -7.70 -9.93 5.48
C ALA A 99 -6.84 -10.52 4.35
N MET A 100 -6.84 -11.85 4.17
CA MET A 100 -6.16 -12.49 3.05
C MET A 100 -6.78 -12.14 1.70
N ALA A 101 -8.10 -12.11 1.59
CA ALA A 101 -8.78 -11.67 0.36
C ALA A 101 -8.48 -10.20 0.03
N GLU A 102 -8.48 -9.30 1.02
CA GLU A 102 -8.08 -7.90 0.84
C GLU A 102 -6.61 -7.75 0.41
N LEU A 103 -5.72 -8.60 0.92
CA LEU A 103 -4.32 -8.64 0.49
C LEU A 103 -4.17 -9.10 -0.97
N GLU A 104 -4.93 -10.11 -1.40
CA GLU A 104 -4.94 -10.57 -2.79
C GLU A 104 -5.49 -9.49 -3.74
N ASP A 105 -6.57 -8.81 -3.36
CA ASP A 105 -7.15 -7.70 -4.13
C ASP A 105 -6.17 -6.52 -4.23
N THR A 106 -5.53 -6.14 -3.12
CA THR A 106 -4.53 -5.06 -3.12
C THR A 106 -3.28 -5.44 -3.92
N GLN A 107 -2.86 -6.70 -3.90
CA GLN A 107 -1.79 -7.19 -4.77
C GLN A 107 -2.18 -7.08 -6.25
N GLY A 108 -3.39 -7.50 -6.63
CA GLY A 108 -3.88 -7.38 -8.00
C GLY A 108 -3.91 -5.92 -8.49
N THR A 109 -4.41 -5.00 -7.67
CA THR A 109 -4.40 -3.56 -8.01
C THR A 109 -2.99 -2.98 -8.12
N ALA A 110 -2.05 -3.40 -7.26
CA ALA A 110 -0.65 -2.98 -7.32
C ALA A 110 0.04 -3.50 -8.60
N GLU A 111 -0.22 -4.74 -8.99
CA GLU A 111 0.30 -5.32 -10.25
C GLU A 111 -0.21 -4.56 -11.47
N ASP A 112 -1.49 -4.18 -11.48
CA ASP A 112 -2.07 -3.40 -12.58
C ASP A 112 -1.53 -1.96 -12.63
N GLN A 113 -1.30 -1.33 -11.47
CA GLN A 113 -0.60 -0.04 -11.41
C GLN A 113 0.84 -0.15 -11.91
N ALA A 114 1.56 -1.22 -11.57
CA ALA A 114 2.91 -1.47 -12.05
C ALA A 114 2.95 -1.63 -13.58
N LYS A 115 1.98 -2.38 -14.16
CA LYS A 115 1.83 -2.49 -15.63
C LYS A 115 1.56 -1.13 -16.28
N ARG A 116 0.68 -0.30 -15.69
CA ARG A 116 0.41 1.06 -16.19
C ARG A 116 1.66 1.95 -16.14
N LEU A 117 2.41 1.90 -15.05
CA LEU A 117 3.68 2.62 -14.93
C LEU A 117 4.71 2.16 -15.97
N GLN A 118 4.77 0.86 -16.25
CA GLN A 118 5.64 0.32 -17.29
C GLN A 118 5.26 0.86 -18.67
N VAL A 119 3.97 0.88 -19.01
CA VAL A 119 3.48 1.46 -20.29
C VAL A 119 3.84 2.94 -20.39
N LEU A 120 3.53 3.73 -19.35
CA LEU A 120 3.85 5.16 -19.32
C LEU A 120 5.37 5.42 -19.40
N SER A 121 6.19 4.55 -18.81
CA SER A 121 7.64 4.65 -18.92
C SER A 121 8.13 4.41 -20.35
N VAL A 122 7.53 3.46 -21.07
CA VAL A 122 7.86 3.21 -22.48
C VAL A 122 7.42 4.39 -23.36
N GLU A 123 6.22 4.93 -23.14
CA GLU A 123 5.72 6.11 -23.84
C GLU A 123 6.60 7.34 -23.60
N LYS A 124 7.01 7.57 -22.35
CA LYS A 124 7.94 8.64 -21.99
C LYS A 124 9.25 8.49 -22.77
N ASN A 125 9.83 7.30 -22.81
CA ASN A 125 11.09 7.07 -23.54
C ASN A 125 10.91 7.35 -25.03
N ARG A 126 9.82 6.85 -25.64
CA ARG A 126 9.50 7.12 -27.04
C ARG A 126 9.34 8.62 -27.35
N LEU A 127 8.68 9.37 -26.47
CA LEU A 127 8.54 10.83 -26.62
C LEU A 127 9.88 11.53 -26.45
N THR A 128 10.73 11.06 -25.54
CA THR A 128 12.08 11.58 -25.33
C THR A 128 12.91 11.42 -26.60
N ASP A 129 12.93 10.22 -27.19
CA ASP A 129 13.62 9.95 -28.46
C ASP A 129 13.10 10.86 -29.58
N LYS A 130 11.77 11.07 -29.64
CA LYS A 130 11.16 11.95 -30.65
C LYS A 130 11.58 13.41 -30.48
N VAL A 131 11.73 13.89 -29.25
CA VAL A 131 12.23 15.24 -28.97
C VAL A 131 13.68 15.37 -29.42
N GLU A 132 14.54 14.38 -29.14
CA GLU A 132 15.93 14.38 -29.59
C GLU A 132 16.04 14.42 -31.13
N GLU A 133 15.24 13.62 -31.85
CA GLU A 133 15.17 13.68 -33.31
C GLU A 133 14.81 15.09 -33.83
N LEU A 134 13.77 15.70 -33.25
CA LEU A 134 13.31 17.03 -33.64
C LEU A 134 14.34 18.12 -33.31
N GLU A 135 15.08 17.99 -32.21
CA GLU A 135 16.18 18.89 -31.87
C GLU A 135 17.33 18.80 -32.88
N ASP A 136 17.66 17.60 -33.34
CA ASP A 136 18.69 17.41 -34.35
C ASP A 136 18.26 17.93 -35.72
N ASP A 137 17.01 17.71 -36.12
CA ASP A 137 16.44 18.33 -37.33
C ASP A 137 16.47 19.85 -37.26
N LYS A 138 16.12 20.43 -36.10
CA LYS A 138 16.22 21.87 -35.86
C LYS A 138 17.65 22.38 -36.01
N LYS A 139 18.66 21.66 -35.49
CA LYS A 139 20.08 22.01 -35.67
C LYS A 139 20.48 21.97 -37.14
N ARG A 140 20.08 20.92 -37.88
CA ARG A 140 20.36 20.78 -39.33
C ARG A 140 19.76 21.93 -40.13
N MET A 141 18.48 22.22 -39.94
CA MET A 141 17.78 23.32 -40.61
C MET A 141 18.39 24.68 -40.26
N SER A 142 18.78 24.89 -38.99
CA SER A 142 19.45 26.12 -38.57
C SER A 142 20.81 26.32 -39.27
N LYS A 143 21.57 25.24 -39.47
CA LYS A 143 22.83 25.27 -40.22
C LYS A 143 22.59 25.60 -41.70
N GLN A 144 21.61 24.97 -42.34
CA GLN A 144 21.22 25.29 -43.72
C GLN A 144 20.80 26.76 -43.87
N LEU A 145 20.03 27.29 -42.92
CA LEU A 145 19.66 28.71 -42.91
C LEU A 145 20.87 29.64 -42.76
N SER A 146 21.90 29.27 -41.98
CA SER A 146 23.14 30.05 -41.91
C SER A 146 23.92 30.02 -43.22
N GLU A 147 24.05 28.85 -43.86
CA GLU A 147 24.75 28.70 -45.14
C GLU A 147 24.05 29.53 -46.23
N LEU A 148 22.72 29.47 -46.33
CA LEU A 148 21.94 30.28 -47.27
C LEU A 148 22.07 31.79 -46.98
N ARG A 149 22.14 32.20 -45.71
CA ARG A 149 22.38 33.62 -45.35
C ARG A 149 23.76 34.09 -45.84
N ASP A 150 24.78 33.25 -45.72
CA ASP A 150 26.13 33.54 -46.20
C ASP A 150 26.20 33.61 -47.73
N GLU A 151 25.51 32.70 -48.43
CA GLU A 151 25.37 32.74 -49.88
C GLU A 151 24.67 34.02 -50.36
N VAL A 152 23.55 34.39 -49.73
CA VAL A 152 22.86 35.65 -50.02
C VAL A 152 23.79 36.86 -49.77
N ALA A 153 24.62 36.83 -48.72
CA ALA A 153 25.58 37.89 -48.46
C ALA A 153 26.67 37.97 -49.55
N LYS A 154 27.19 36.82 -50.01
CA LYS A 154 28.15 36.74 -51.13
C LYS A 154 27.54 37.30 -52.41
N LEU A 155 26.33 36.85 -52.78
CA LEU A 155 25.62 37.34 -53.96
C LEU A 155 25.36 38.85 -53.89
N LYS A 156 24.98 39.38 -52.72
CA LYS A 156 24.83 40.83 -52.52
C LYS A 156 26.15 41.58 -52.71
N ALA A 157 27.28 41.03 -52.26
CA ALA A 157 28.59 41.63 -52.47
C ALA A 157 29.01 41.60 -53.95
N GLU A 158 28.76 40.49 -54.65
CA GLU A 158 29.00 40.37 -56.10
C GLU A 158 28.14 41.36 -56.89
N LEU A 159 26.86 41.48 -56.56
CA LEU A 159 25.97 42.47 -57.17
C LEU A 159 26.50 43.90 -56.96
N ARG A 160 27.00 44.24 -55.77
CA ARG A 160 27.62 45.55 -55.52
C ARG A 160 28.88 45.76 -56.37
N ARG A 161 29.73 44.74 -56.49
CA ARG A 161 30.94 44.77 -57.30
C ARG A 161 30.61 45.00 -58.78
N LEU A 162 29.68 44.21 -59.34
CA LEU A 162 29.21 44.35 -60.72
C LEU A 162 28.53 45.71 -60.95
N SER A 163 27.73 46.19 -60.00
CA SER A 163 27.13 47.53 -60.07
C SER A 163 28.19 48.63 -60.11
N GLY A 164 29.28 48.48 -59.36
CA GLY A 164 30.44 49.38 -59.42
C GLY A 164 31.11 49.37 -60.78
N GLN A 165 31.41 48.17 -61.32
CA GLN A 165 31.98 48.02 -62.67
C GLN A 165 31.10 48.63 -63.76
N LEU A 166 29.77 48.51 -63.63
CA LEU A 166 28.82 49.12 -64.56
C LEU A 166 28.96 50.65 -64.54
N ARG A 167 28.98 51.26 -63.34
CA ARG A 167 29.16 52.71 -63.18
C ARG A 167 30.51 53.19 -63.73
N ASP A 168 31.59 52.46 -63.47
CA ASP A 168 32.91 52.79 -64.01
C ASP A 168 32.91 52.70 -65.55
N GLY A 169 32.24 51.69 -66.10
CA GLY A 169 32.01 51.54 -67.54
C GLY A 169 31.17 52.68 -68.13
N GLU A 170 30.11 53.11 -67.46
CA GLU A 170 29.29 54.27 -67.84
C GLU A 170 30.13 55.56 -67.87
N VAL A 171 30.97 55.78 -66.86
CA VAL A 171 31.90 56.93 -66.82
C VAL A 171 32.91 56.86 -67.96
N ALA A 172 33.50 55.70 -68.22
CA ALA A 172 34.44 55.49 -69.32
C ALA A 172 33.78 55.77 -70.69
N LEU A 173 32.54 55.33 -70.89
CA LEU A 173 31.76 55.62 -72.10
C LEU A 173 31.45 57.11 -72.24
N LEU A 174 31.10 57.80 -71.15
CA LEU A 174 30.89 59.25 -71.16
C LEU A 174 32.18 60.00 -71.55
N LEU A 175 33.32 59.63 -70.96
CA LEU A 175 34.62 60.21 -71.30
C LEU A 175 34.98 59.96 -72.77
N ALA A 176 34.80 58.72 -73.26
CA ALA A 176 35.00 58.39 -74.67
C ALA A 176 34.09 59.22 -75.59
N ARG A 177 32.79 59.39 -75.26
CA ARG A 177 31.87 60.26 -75.99
C ARG A 177 32.33 61.71 -76.00
N THR A 178 32.83 62.24 -74.89
CA THR A 178 33.37 63.61 -74.83
C THR A 178 34.63 63.77 -75.68
N ASN A 179 35.52 62.77 -75.66
CA ASN A 179 36.73 62.74 -76.49
C ASN A 179 36.39 62.69 -77.98
N VAL A 180 35.43 61.85 -78.38
CA VAL A 180 34.94 61.80 -79.77
C VAL A 180 34.36 63.15 -80.18
N LYS A 181 33.54 63.80 -79.33
CA LYS A 181 33.03 65.16 -79.62
C LYS A 181 34.17 66.17 -79.79
N ARG A 182 35.20 66.12 -78.94
CA ARG A 182 36.39 66.98 -79.05
C ARG A 182 37.14 66.72 -80.36
N LEU A 183 37.44 65.47 -80.67
CA LEU A 183 38.12 65.09 -81.92
C LEU A 183 37.31 65.46 -83.16
N LEU A 184 35.98 65.33 -83.12
CA LEU A 184 35.09 65.80 -84.20
C LEU A 184 35.12 67.33 -84.34
N ALA A 185 35.20 68.08 -83.24
CA ALA A 185 35.36 69.53 -83.29
C ALA A 185 36.74 69.94 -83.82
N GLU A 186 37.81 69.24 -83.43
CA GLU A 186 39.15 69.41 -84.00
C GLU A 186 39.18 69.07 -85.49
N ALA A 187 38.52 67.98 -85.91
CA ALA A 187 38.38 67.61 -87.31
C ALA A 187 37.61 68.67 -88.12
N ARG A 188 36.53 69.23 -87.57
CA ARG A 188 35.82 70.38 -88.18
C ARG A 188 36.69 71.63 -88.25
N GLY A 189 37.47 71.92 -87.22
CA GLY A 189 38.43 73.02 -87.24
C GLY A 189 39.53 72.84 -88.28
N LEU A 190 39.93 71.60 -88.56
CA LEU A 190 40.85 71.28 -89.66
C LEU A 190 40.15 71.32 -91.04
N GLU A 191 38.86 70.98 -91.14
CA GLU A 191 38.06 71.20 -92.34
C GLU A 191 37.85 72.71 -92.63
N ASP A 192 37.72 73.54 -91.60
CA ASP A 192 37.63 75.00 -91.72
C ASP A 192 38.99 75.67 -92.07
N ILE A 193 40.12 75.00 -91.81
CA ILE A 193 41.47 75.42 -92.25
C ILE A 193 41.81 74.87 -93.66
N ALA A 194 41.08 73.85 -94.14
CA ALA A 194 41.29 73.22 -95.44
C ALA A 194 40.25 73.64 -96.50
N LEU A 195 39.81 74.91 -96.45
CA LEU A 195 39.01 75.57 -97.49
C LEU A 195 39.74 76.71 -98.21
N ASP A 196 41.07 76.70 -98.18
CA ASP A 196 41.93 77.43 -99.12
C ASP A 196 43.05 76.49 -99.56
N GLU A 197 42.73 75.53 -100.44
CA GLU A 197 43.64 75.07 -101.50
C GLU A 197 42.95 74.05 -102.43
N ASP A 198 42.92 74.44 -103.71
CA ASP A 198 42.42 73.69 -104.85
C ASP A 198 43.10 72.32 -105.01
N GLY A 199 42.30 71.26 -105.19
CA GLY A 199 42.80 69.94 -105.53
C GLY A 199 41.70 69.04 -106.12
N PRO A 200 41.66 68.80 -107.45
CA PRO A 200 40.63 68.00 -108.09
C PRO A 200 40.97 66.51 -107.93
N GLY A 201 40.19 65.80 -107.11
CA GLY A 201 40.31 64.34 -107.05
C GLY A 201 39.93 63.76 -105.70
N ARG A 202 38.68 63.97 -105.27
CA ARG A 202 38.09 63.11 -104.22
C ARG A 202 36.73 62.58 -104.65
N PRO A 203 36.49 61.27 -104.51
CA PRO A 203 35.21 60.65 -104.85
C PRO A 203 34.10 61.27 -104.00
N SER A 204 32.97 61.53 -104.66
CA SER A 204 31.84 62.30 -104.15
C SER A 204 31.49 61.98 -102.69
N LEU A 205 31.65 62.99 -101.83
CA LEU A 205 31.24 63.01 -100.41
C LEU A 205 29.80 62.49 -100.21
N ARG A 206 28.94 62.61 -101.23
CA ARG A 206 27.58 62.05 -101.28
C ARG A 206 27.51 60.51 -101.24
N ARG A 207 28.54 59.78 -101.70
CA ARG A 207 28.59 58.31 -101.64
C ARG A 207 28.97 57.82 -100.23
N LEU A 208 29.96 58.46 -99.61
CA LEU A 208 30.35 58.19 -98.22
C LEU A 208 29.25 58.54 -97.21
N LEU A 209 28.50 59.62 -97.42
CA LEU A 209 27.33 59.95 -96.59
C LEU A 209 26.19 58.93 -96.72
N ARG A 210 25.99 58.33 -97.91
CA ARG A 210 25.00 57.25 -98.10
C ARG A 210 25.46 55.94 -97.48
N GLU A 211 26.74 55.59 -97.61
CA GLU A 211 27.31 54.40 -96.97
C GLU A 211 27.36 54.55 -95.43
N SER A 212 27.58 55.76 -94.91
CA SER A 212 27.49 56.06 -93.48
C SER A 212 26.05 55.95 -92.97
N SER A 213 25.07 56.50 -93.71
CA SER A 213 23.65 56.40 -93.34
C SER A 213 23.15 54.95 -93.40
N GLN A 214 23.64 54.15 -94.37
CA GLN A 214 23.36 52.71 -94.44
C GLN A 214 23.98 51.94 -93.28
N ARG A 215 25.23 52.26 -92.89
CA ARG A 215 25.86 51.65 -91.72
C ARG A 215 25.18 52.04 -90.41
N GLU A 216 24.72 53.28 -90.27
CA GLU A 216 23.92 53.70 -89.11
C GLU A 216 22.58 52.96 -89.05
N ALA A 217 21.90 52.78 -90.18
CA ALA A 217 20.68 51.99 -90.26
C ALA A 217 20.92 50.52 -89.91
N GLU A 218 21.98 49.90 -90.45
CA GLU A 218 22.37 48.51 -90.11
C GLU A 218 22.73 48.34 -88.63
N LEU A 219 23.35 49.35 -88.00
CA LEU A 219 23.68 49.32 -86.58
C LEU A 219 22.43 49.49 -85.71
N LEU A 220 21.47 50.32 -86.13
CA LEU A 220 20.17 50.44 -85.45
C LEU A 220 19.35 49.15 -85.55
N ASP A 221 19.32 48.49 -86.71
CA ASP A 221 18.68 47.19 -86.87
C ASP A 221 19.33 46.10 -86.00
N ARG A 222 20.67 46.09 -85.92
CA ARG A 222 21.39 45.16 -85.02
C ARG A 222 21.10 45.42 -83.55
N LEU A 223 20.99 46.69 -83.14
CA LEU A 223 20.62 47.05 -81.77
C LEU A 223 19.19 46.62 -81.43
N GLN A 224 18.24 46.82 -82.35
CA GLN A 224 16.87 46.35 -82.19
C GLN A 224 16.79 44.82 -82.12
N ALA A 225 17.59 44.10 -82.92
CA ALA A 225 17.67 42.65 -82.87
C ALA A 225 18.22 42.14 -81.52
N VAL A 226 19.26 42.78 -80.98
CA VAL A 226 19.81 42.44 -79.65
C VAL A 226 18.79 42.73 -78.53
N GLN A 227 18.05 43.82 -78.64
CA GLN A 227 17.03 44.18 -77.67
C GLN A 227 15.85 43.18 -77.70
N ALA A 228 15.42 42.75 -78.89
CA ALA A 228 14.41 41.70 -79.03
C ALA A 228 14.86 40.35 -78.43
N VAL A 229 16.14 39.99 -78.55
CA VAL A 229 16.69 38.78 -77.92
C VAL A 229 16.73 38.90 -76.40
N ALA A 230 17.07 40.09 -75.88
CA ALA A 230 17.06 40.35 -74.44
C ALA A 230 15.63 40.28 -73.85
N ASP A 231 14.65 40.86 -74.54
CA ASP A 231 13.24 40.82 -74.14
C ASP A 231 12.67 39.39 -74.21
N ALA A 232 13.02 38.61 -75.24
CA ALA A 232 12.64 37.20 -75.34
C ALA A 232 13.24 36.36 -74.21
N ARG A 233 14.48 36.66 -73.79
CA ARG A 233 15.12 35.98 -72.65
C ARG A 233 14.46 36.34 -71.32
N ARG A 234 14.01 37.59 -71.17
CA ARG A 234 13.25 38.06 -70.00
C ARG A 234 11.87 37.38 -69.93
N LEU A 235 11.19 37.22 -71.07
CA LEU A 235 9.92 36.49 -71.14
C LEU A 235 10.09 35.01 -70.74
N ARG A 236 11.14 34.33 -71.23
CA ARG A 236 11.42 32.94 -70.84
C ARG A 236 11.73 32.75 -69.36
N LEU A 237 12.37 33.73 -68.71
CA LEU A 237 12.60 33.68 -67.27
C LEU A 237 11.29 33.81 -66.49
N LEU A 238 10.37 34.67 -66.95
CA LEU A 238 9.04 34.79 -66.37
C LEU A 238 8.17 33.55 -66.61
N GLU A 239 8.35 32.83 -67.72
CA GLU A 239 7.66 31.56 -67.98
C GLU A 239 8.22 30.38 -67.15
N LEU A 240 9.51 30.40 -66.81
CA LEU A 240 10.13 29.42 -65.91
C LEU A 240 9.78 29.67 -64.43
N GLU A 241 9.36 30.88 -64.08
CA GLU A 241 8.69 31.22 -62.81
C GLU A 241 7.17 30.91 -62.87
N GLY A 242 6.78 29.92 -63.68
CA GLY A 242 5.41 29.42 -63.73
C GLY A 242 4.92 28.97 -62.35
N PRO A 243 3.64 29.22 -62.01
CA PRO A 243 3.07 28.92 -60.71
C PRO A 243 2.90 27.40 -60.54
N GLY A 244 3.93 26.75 -60.01
CA GLY A 244 3.93 25.34 -59.68
C GLY A 244 3.68 25.13 -58.18
N ASN A 245 2.47 24.64 -57.87
CA ASN A 245 2.08 23.97 -56.63
C ASN A 245 2.04 24.81 -55.34
N GLU A 246 1.00 25.64 -55.22
CA GLU A 246 0.34 25.81 -53.93
C GLU A 246 -0.83 24.80 -53.86
N PRO A 247 -0.97 23.99 -52.80
CA PRO A 247 -2.14 23.13 -52.61
C PRO A 247 -3.40 24.00 -52.48
N ASP A 248 -4.47 23.54 -53.12
CA ASP A 248 -5.78 24.19 -53.22
C ASP A 248 -6.27 24.77 -51.88
N ALA A 249 -6.01 26.06 -51.66
CA ALA A 249 -6.70 26.87 -50.68
C ALA A 249 -7.89 27.53 -51.38
N GLU A 250 -9.08 27.10 -50.99
CA GLU A 250 -10.37 27.59 -51.47
C GLU A 250 -10.41 29.13 -51.46
N LYS A 251 -10.66 29.72 -52.63
CA LYS A 251 -10.72 31.17 -52.86
C LYS A 251 -12.00 31.77 -52.28
N GLU A 252 -11.87 32.60 -51.25
CA GLU A 252 -12.82 33.69 -51.01
C GLU A 252 -12.57 34.85 -52.00
N PRO A 253 -13.63 35.45 -52.60
CA PRO A 253 -13.46 36.46 -53.63
C PRO A 253 -13.34 37.88 -53.05
N GLY A 254 -12.26 38.56 -53.44
CA GLY A 254 -12.26 40.03 -53.60
C GLY A 254 -11.35 40.79 -52.64
N LEU A 255 -10.07 40.95 -53.02
CA LEU A 255 -9.27 42.14 -52.66
C LEU A 255 -8.07 42.25 -53.60
N GLU A 256 -8.01 43.34 -54.35
CA GLU A 256 -6.94 43.65 -55.30
C GLU A 256 -5.59 43.92 -54.61
N PRO A 257 -4.46 43.59 -55.25
CA PRO A 257 -3.14 43.74 -54.64
C PRO A 257 -2.55 45.12 -54.93
N SER A 258 -2.52 45.99 -53.92
CA SER A 258 -1.69 47.19 -53.91
C SER A 258 -0.23 46.80 -53.63
N SER A 259 0.62 46.97 -54.64
CA SER A 259 2.06 46.71 -54.64
C SER A 259 2.83 47.79 -53.88
N GLN A 260 3.14 47.54 -52.60
CA GLN A 260 4.24 48.19 -51.91
C GLN A 260 4.94 47.20 -50.98
N ILE A 261 6.26 47.22 -51.05
CA ILE A 261 7.22 46.36 -50.37
C ILE A 261 6.97 46.38 -48.86
N GLY A 262 6.30 45.34 -48.38
CA GLY A 262 5.97 45.11 -46.99
C GLY A 262 5.44 43.68 -46.88
N ILE A 263 5.86 42.97 -45.84
CA ILE A 263 5.44 41.59 -45.47
C ILE A 263 4.04 41.29 -46.00
N LEU A 264 3.92 40.27 -46.87
CA LEU A 264 2.67 39.93 -47.57
C LEU A 264 1.53 39.83 -46.53
N PRO A 265 0.35 40.42 -46.76
CA PRO A 265 -0.77 40.36 -45.82
C PRO A 265 -1.14 38.92 -45.38
N ALA A 266 -0.90 37.92 -46.24
CA ALA A 266 -1.05 36.50 -45.92
C ALA A 266 -0.08 36.02 -44.84
N GLU A 267 1.21 36.39 -44.91
CA GLU A 267 2.21 36.03 -43.90
C GLU A 267 1.89 36.67 -42.55
N ARG A 268 1.41 37.91 -42.53
CA ARG A 268 0.95 38.57 -41.30
C ARG A 268 -0.23 37.85 -40.67
N ARG A 269 -1.18 37.36 -41.47
CA ARG A 269 -2.33 36.57 -40.99
C ARG A 269 -1.89 35.22 -40.41
N LEU A 270 -1.01 34.50 -41.11
CA LEU A 270 -0.48 33.23 -40.63
C LEU A 270 0.30 33.40 -39.32
N ARG A 271 1.13 34.44 -39.23
CA ARG A 271 1.86 34.76 -38.00
C ARG A 271 0.93 35.06 -36.83
N GLN A 272 -0.11 35.85 -37.06
CA GLN A 272 -1.12 36.13 -36.02
C GLN A 272 -1.86 34.87 -35.59
N HIS A 273 -2.15 33.95 -36.51
CA HIS A 273 -2.79 32.69 -36.17
C HIS A 273 -1.87 31.79 -35.33
N LEU A 274 -0.62 31.61 -35.74
CA LEU A 274 0.38 30.85 -34.98
C LEU A 274 0.67 31.47 -33.61
N GLU A 275 0.70 32.80 -33.52
CA GLU A 275 0.85 33.50 -32.24
C GLU A 275 -0.36 33.26 -31.33
N ARG A 276 -1.59 33.24 -31.87
CA ARG A 276 -2.80 32.87 -31.10
C ARG A 276 -2.76 31.43 -30.63
N GLU A 277 -2.46 30.47 -31.51
CA GLU A 277 -2.37 29.05 -31.13
C GLU A 277 -1.28 28.82 -30.07
N ARG A 278 -0.12 29.47 -30.21
CA ARG A 278 0.93 29.45 -29.20
C ARG A 278 0.43 30.01 -27.87
N ASP A 279 -0.24 31.14 -27.88
CA ASP A 279 -0.72 31.80 -26.68
C ASP A 279 -1.85 31.00 -26.00
N GLU A 280 -2.71 30.32 -26.77
CA GLU A 280 -3.72 29.37 -26.28
C GLU A 280 -3.08 28.13 -25.64
N LEU A 281 -2.07 27.54 -26.27
CA LEU A 281 -1.33 26.40 -25.70
C LEU A 281 -0.56 26.79 -24.43
N LEU A 282 0.02 28.00 -24.39
CA LEU A 282 0.67 28.51 -23.19
C LEU A 282 -0.34 28.80 -22.07
N ALA A 283 -1.54 29.28 -22.39
CA ALA A 283 -2.62 29.45 -21.42
C ALA A 283 -3.06 28.08 -20.85
N PHE A 284 -3.32 27.10 -21.72
CA PHE A 284 -3.68 25.75 -21.32
C PHE A 284 -2.61 25.09 -20.43
N THR A 285 -1.33 25.28 -20.76
CA THR A 285 -0.21 24.76 -19.95
C THR A 285 -0.19 25.40 -18.56
N ARG A 286 -0.46 26.71 -18.44
CA ARG A 286 -0.55 27.40 -17.15
C ARG A 286 -1.75 26.95 -16.32
N ASP A 287 -2.87 26.65 -16.97
CA ASP A 287 -4.06 26.11 -16.30
C ASP A 287 -3.76 24.72 -15.73
N LEU A 288 -3.10 23.84 -16.51
CA LEU A 288 -2.65 22.53 -16.05
C LEU A 288 -1.64 22.64 -14.90
N ASP A 289 -0.67 23.56 -14.97
CA ASP A 289 0.26 23.80 -13.86
C ASP A 289 -0.48 24.23 -12.58
N THR A 290 -1.51 25.07 -12.73
CA THR A 290 -2.35 25.52 -11.61
C THR A 290 -3.17 24.36 -11.03
N GLU A 291 -3.72 23.48 -11.85
CA GLU A 291 -4.42 22.27 -11.41
C GLU A 291 -3.47 21.29 -10.71
N LEU A 292 -2.27 21.08 -11.25
CA LEU A 292 -1.26 20.23 -10.62
C LEU A 292 -0.85 20.74 -9.24
N VAL A 293 -0.71 22.07 -9.07
CA VAL A 293 -0.43 22.66 -7.75
C VAL A 293 -1.59 22.40 -6.78
N LYS A 294 -2.84 22.57 -7.21
CA LYS A 294 -4.02 22.27 -6.38
C LYS A 294 -4.07 20.81 -5.95
N VAL A 295 -3.90 19.87 -6.89
CA VAL A 295 -3.89 18.43 -6.60
C VAL A 295 -2.75 18.08 -5.63
N LYS A 296 -1.57 18.67 -5.81
CA LYS A 296 -0.44 18.47 -4.89
C LYS A 296 -0.75 18.98 -3.48
N GLU A 297 -1.39 20.14 -3.35
CA GLU A 297 -1.82 20.68 -2.06
C GLU A 297 -2.89 19.80 -1.40
N GLU A 298 -3.91 19.36 -2.15
CA GLU A 298 -4.95 18.44 -1.66
C GLU A 298 -4.37 17.11 -1.18
N CYS A 299 -3.44 16.52 -1.95
CA CYS A 299 -2.71 15.32 -1.53
C CYS A 299 -1.91 15.57 -0.25
N TYR A 300 -1.23 16.72 -0.14
CA TYR A 300 -0.47 17.07 1.07
C TYR A 300 -1.38 17.18 2.29
N TYR A 301 -2.53 17.86 2.18
CA TYR A 301 -3.50 17.97 3.28
C TYR A 301 -4.10 16.61 3.65
N THR A 302 -4.41 15.77 2.66
CA THR A 302 -4.95 14.42 2.89
C THR A 302 -3.95 13.56 3.65
N VAL A 303 -2.67 13.58 3.25
CA VAL A 303 -1.59 12.85 3.95
C VAL A 303 -1.41 13.37 5.37
N GLN A 304 -1.47 14.70 5.59
CA GLN A 304 -1.39 15.27 6.94
C GLN A 304 -2.59 14.88 7.80
N ALA A 305 -3.81 14.86 7.25
CA ALA A 305 -5.01 14.43 7.95
C ALA A 305 -4.93 12.94 8.35
N ILE A 306 -4.46 12.07 7.45
CA ILE A 306 -4.25 10.64 7.75
C ILE A 306 -3.19 10.48 8.85
N LYS A 307 -2.06 11.20 8.77
CA LYS A 307 -1.02 11.17 9.80
C LYS A 307 -1.53 11.61 11.16
N LYS A 308 -2.33 12.68 11.20
CA LYS A 308 -2.94 13.19 12.44
C LYS A 308 -3.91 12.17 13.03
N LYS A 309 -4.81 11.60 12.21
CA LYS A 309 -5.75 10.57 12.65
C LYS A 309 -5.02 9.33 13.17
N ALA A 310 -4.00 8.84 12.47
CA ALA A 310 -3.21 7.70 12.91
C ALA A 310 -2.49 7.97 14.25
N ALA A 311 -2.04 9.21 14.48
CA ALA A 311 -1.44 9.61 15.76
C ALA A 311 -2.49 9.64 16.90
N GLU A 312 -3.69 10.13 16.63
CA GLU A 312 -4.82 10.10 17.58
C GLU A 312 -5.22 8.65 17.91
N ASP A 313 -5.41 7.80 16.90
CA ASP A 313 -5.77 6.38 17.08
C ASP A 313 -4.69 5.61 17.88
N LEU A 314 -3.40 5.91 17.65
CA LEU A 314 -2.29 5.35 18.43
C LEU A 314 -2.31 5.78 19.89
N GLU A 315 -2.65 7.05 20.15
CA GLU A 315 -2.72 7.59 21.50
C GLU A 315 -3.93 7.01 22.25
N ASP A 316 -5.08 6.90 21.58
CA ASP A 316 -6.27 6.24 22.11
C ASP A 316 -6.00 4.77 22.42
N PHE A 317 -5.31 4.04 21.54
CA PHE A 317 -4.91 2.64 21.77
C PHE A 317 -4.00 2.49 23.00
N LYS A 318 -2.99 3.37 23.15
CA LYS A 318 -2.11 3.39 24.33
C LYS A 318 -2.88 3.68 25.62
N ASN A 319 -3.86 4.58 25.57
CA ASN A 319 -4.60 5.00 26.76
C ASN A 319 -5.71 4.02 27.14
N THR A 320 -6.25 3.26 26.18
CA THR A 320 -7.36 2.33 26.42
C THR A 320 -6.88 0.89 26.54
N GLU A 321 -6.44 0.29 25.44
CA GLU A 321 -6.13 -1.13 25.36
C GLU A 321 -4.86 -1.47 26.15
N LEU A 322 -3.82 -0.64 26.05
CA LEU A 322 -2.58 -0.87 26.81
C LEU A 322 -2.78 -0.63 28.31
N ALA A 323 -3.67 0.28 28.69
CA ALA A 323 -4.07 0.48 30.09
C ALA A 323 -4.87 -0.70 30.64
N LYS A 324 -5.82 -1.25 29.86
CA LYS A 324 -6.56 -2.48 30.22
C LYS A 324 -5.61 -3.66 30.38
N ALA A 325 -4.75 -3.91 29.40
CA ALA A 325 -3.76 -5.00 29.45
C ALA A 325 -2.83 -4.87 30.67
N LYS A 326 -2.39 -3.66 31.02
CA LYS A 326 -1.62 -3.41 32.25
C LYS A 326 -2.44 -3.70 33.52
N ALA A 327 -3.72 -3.33 33.54
CA ALA A 327 -4.60 -3.58 34.68
C ALA A 327 -4.87 -5.07 34.87
N ASP A 328 -5.11 -5.81 33.79
CA ASP A 328 -5.35 -7.25 33.81
C ASP A 328 -4.08 -7.99 34.23
N PHE A 329 -2.92 -7.66 33.65
CA PHE A 329 -1.64 -8.23 34.07
C PHE A 329 -1.34 -7.96 35.55
N LYS A 330 -1.63 -6.74 36.03
CA LYS A 330 -1.47 -6.42 37.46
C LYS A 330 -2.40 -7.25 38.33
N ARG A 331 -3.65 -7.49 37.91
CA ARG A 331 -4.62 -8.32 38.63
C ARG A 331 -4.13 -9.77 38.72
N GLU A 332 -3.65 -10.34 37.62
CA GLU A 332 -3.08 -11.70 37.60
C GLU A 332 -1.85 -11.82 38.50
N VAL A 333 -0.94 -10.85 38.45
CA VAL A 333 0.24 -10.83 39.33
C VAL A 333 -0.18 -10.77 40.81
N GLU A 334 -1.15 -9.92 41.15
CA GLU A 334 -1.69 -9.84 42.51
C GLU A 334 -2.35 -11.16 42.95
N GLU A 335 -3.06 -11.84 42.05
CA GLU A 335 -3.70 -13.13 42.34
C GLU A 335 -2.66 -14.24 42.59
N VAL A 336 -1.66 -14.37 41.71
CA VAL A 336 -0.55 -15.30 41.90
C VAL A 336 0.20 -15.01 43.20
N GLN A 337 0.37 -13.73 43.54
CA GLN A 337 1.03 -13.33 44.78
C GLN A 337 0.20 -13.72 46.01
N ARG A 338 -1.13 -13.55 45.98
CA ARG A 338 -2.03 -14.04 47.05
C ARG A 338 -1.98 -15.56 47.19
N GLN A 339 -1.97 -16.30 46.08
CA GLN A 339 -1.83 -17.76 46.11
C GLN A 339 -0.50 -18.18 46.73
N ARG A 340 0.60 -17.53 46.34
CA ARG A 340 1.92 -17.78 46.92
C ARG A 340 1.97 -17.49 48.42
N ASP A 341 1.32 -16.42 48.87
CA ASP A 341 1.28 -16.05 50.29
C ASP A 341 0.40 -17.03 51.10
N MET A 342 -0.69 -17.56 50.52
CA MET A 342 -1.45 -18.66 51.14
C MET A 342 -0.62 -19.94 51.26
N LEU A 343 0.03 -20.37 50.17
CA LEU A 343 0.90 -21.55 50.18
C LEU A 343 2.05 -21.39 51.19
N ARG A 344 2.63 -20.18 51.30
CA ARG A 344 3.66 -19.90 52.32
C ARG A 344 3.12 -20.09 53.73
N LYS A 345 1.91 -19.60 54.03
CA LYS A 345 1.27 -19.81 55.35
C LYS A 345 0.97 -21.29 55.61
N GLU A 346 0.52 -22.03 54.62
CA GLU A 346 0.29 -23.48 54.74
C GLU A 346 1.57 -24.24 55.02
N VAL A 347 2.67 -23.87 54.35
CA VAL A 347 4.00 -24.43 54.63
C VAL A 347 4.47 -24.05 56.04
N GLU A 348 4.31 -22.81 56.48
CA GLU A 348 4.64 -22.38 57.85
C GLU A 348 3.85 -23.16 58.91
N VAL A 349 2.55 -23.40 58.68
CA VAL A 349 1.72 -24.24 59.56
C VAL A 349 2.19 -25.69 59.51
N GLY A 350 2.51 -26.22 58.32
CA GLY A 350 3.06 -27.56 58.13
C GLY A 350 4.40 -27.76 58.85
N ASP A 351 5.29 -26.77 58.79
CA ASP A 351 6.58 -26.77 59.47
C ASP A 351 6.43 -26.65 60.99
N ALA A 352 5.46 -25.87 61.47
CA ALA A 352 5.14 -25.76 62.90
C ALA A 352 4.51 -27.05 63.46
N LEU A 353 3.61 -27.69 62.71
CA LEU A 353 2.95 -28.94 63.11
C LEU A 353 3.83 -30.18 62.86
N GLY A 354 4.76 -30.13 61.90
CA GLY A 354 5.64 -31.21 61.49
C GLY A 354 6.30 -31.96 62.66
N PRO A 355 6.97 -31.26 63.59
CA PRO A 355 7.56 -31.86 64.79
C PRO A 355 6.54 -32.52 65.74
N HIS A 356 5.28 -32.10 65.70
CA HIS A 356 4.21 -32.55 66.60
C HIS A 356 3.29 -33.62 65.98
N LEU A 357 3.30 -33.78 64.65
CA LEU A 357 2.54 -34.82 63.94
C LEU A 357 2.79 -36.25 64.45
N PRO A 358 4.03 -36.67 64.81
CA PRO A 358 4.28 -37.99 65.40
C PRO A 358 3.55 -38.21 66.75
N THR A 359 3.28 -37.13 67.48
CA THR A 359 2.57 -37.16 68.77
C THR A 359 1.04 -37.17 68.61
N LEU A 360 0.51 -36.54 67.56
CA LEU A 360 -0.93 -36.43 67.32
C LEU A 360 -1.53 -37.65 66.60
N ASN A 361 -0.70 -38.38 65.84
CA ASN A 361 -1.06 -39.68 65.29
C ASN A 361 0.01 -40.70 65.68
N PRO A 362 -0.04 -41.24 66.91
CA PRO A 362 0.87 -42.28 67.36
C PRO A 362 0.47 -43.60 66.67
N LEU A 363 0.62 -43.68 65.36
CA LEU A 363 0.80 -44.95 64.70
C LEU A 363 2.09 -45.50 65.30
N SER A 364 1.95 -46.52 66.15
CA SER A 364 3.05 -47.30 66.69
C SER A 364 3.73 -48.04 65.54
N ILE A 365 4.48 -47.33 64.71
CA ILE A 365 5.33 -47.88 63.68
C ILE A 365 6.58 -48.38 64.41
N GLN A 366 6.43 -49.50 65.11
CA GLN A 366 7.56 -50.28 65.64
C GLN A 366 8.32 -50.99 64.51
N ASP A 367 7.84 -50.89 63.28
CA ASP A 367 8.35 -51.61 62.13
C ASP A 367 8.95 -50.63 61.12
N ALA A 368 10.28 -50.46 61.20
CA ALA A 368 11.05 -49.56 60.33
C ALA A 368 10.90 -49.90 58.82
N SER A 369 10.33 -51.07 58.50
CA SER A 369 10.02 -51.53 57.15
C SER A 369 8.87 -50.77 56.47
N LYS A 370 8.06 -49.99 57.19
CA LYS A 370 6.89 -49.28 56.66
C LYS A 370 7.11 -47.80 56.33
N VAL A 371 8.35 -47.31 56.49
CA VAL A 371 8.71 -45.92 56.19
C VAL A 371 9.63 -45.89 54.98
N CYS A 372 9.26 -45.16 53.93
CA CYS A 372 10.10 -45.01 52.76
C CYS A 372 11.39 -44.26 53.12
N GLY A 373 12.56 -44.88 52.91
CA GLY A 373 13.87 -44.33 53.30
C GLY A 373 14.24 -43.00 52.60
N CYS A 374 13.67 -42.70 51.43
CA CYS A 374 13.95 -41.46 50.69
C CYS A 374 13.10 -40.27 51.11
N CYS A 375 11.80 -40.45 51.39
CA CYS A 375 10.89 -39.33 51.67
C CYS A 375 10.28 -39.35 53.08
N ARG A 376 10.64 -40.34 53.91
CA ARG A 376 10.15 -40.55 55.29
C ARG A 376 8.61 -40.60 55.45
N ARG A 377 7.87 -40.82 54.37
CA ARG A 377 6.41 -41.03 54.43
C ARG A 377 6.11 -42.48 54.84
N ALA A 378 5.13 -42.66 55.73
CA ALA A 378 4.64 -43.97 56.14
C ALA A 378 3.71 -44.54 55.07
N ILE A 379 3.97 -45.77 54.63
CA ILE A 379 3.11 -46.48 53.68
C ILE A 379 2.00 -47.15 54.49
N VAL A 380 0.80 -46.57 54.48
CA VAL A 380 -0.39 -47.15 55.12
C VAL A 380 -1.16 -47.94 54.07
N PHE A 381 -1.08 -49.27 54.11
CA PHE A 381 -1.97 -50.13 53.34
C PHE A 381 -3.31 -50.28 54.08
N GLU A 382 -4.30 -49.45 53.74
CA GLU A 382 -5.69 -49.71 54.12
C GLU A 382 -6.31 -50.69 53.12
N GLY A 383 -6.15 -51.98 53.40
CA GLY A 383 -6.77 -53.03 52.61
C GLY A 383 -6.34 -54.40 53.13
N ALA A 384 -7.31 -55.24 53.48
CA ALA A 384 -7.03 -56.62 53.84
C ALA A 384 -6.30 -57.31 52.67
N ILE A 385 -5.00 -57.57 52.82
CA ILE A 385 -4.26 -58.42 51.90
C ILE A 385 -4.90 -59.80 52.00
N LYS A 386 -5.79 -60.12 51.06
CA LYS A 386 -6.25 -61.49 50.86
C LYS A 386 -5.02 -62.30 50.46
N VAL A 387 -4.45 -63.02 51.41
CA VAL A 387 -3.43 -64.03 51.13
C VAL A 387 -4.08 -65.02 50.15
N PRO A 388 -3.59 -65.16 48.92
CA PRO A 388 -4.15 -66.14 47.99
C PRO A 388 -4.01 -67.54 48.60
N PRO A 389 -5.04 -68.39 48.53
CA PRO A 389 -4.95 -69.74 49.06
C PRO A 389 -3.82 -70.51 48.36
N PRO A 390 -3.11 -71.37 49.08
CA PRO A 390 -2.01 -72.15 48.51
C PRO A 390 -2.51 -73.00 47.33
N PRO A 391 -1.68 -73.17 46.28
CA PRO A 391 -2.06 -73.93 45.10
C PRO A 391 -2.44 -75.35 45.49
N VAL A 392 -3.69 -75.73 45.22
CA VAL A 392 -4.17 -77.11 45.30
C VAL A 392 -3.62 -77.83 44.07
N TYR A 393 -2.59 -78.66 44.28
CA TYR A 393 -2.12 -79.57 43.24
C TYR A 393 -3.10 -80.75 43.13
N PRO A 394 -3.64 -81.05 41.93
CA PRO A 394 -4.49 -82.21 41.72
C PRO A 394 -3.69 -83.52 41.83
N PRO A 395 -4.36 -84.65 42.18
CA PRO A 395 -3.72 -85.94 42.40
C PRO A 395 -3.08 -86.57 41.16
#